data_AF-A0A9E5IDM0-F1
#
_entry.id   AF-A0A9E5IDM0-F1
#
_cell.length_a   1.000
_cell.length_b   1.000
_cell.length_c   1.000
_cell.angle_alpha   90.00
_cell.angle_beta   90.00
_cell.angle_gamma   90.00
#
_symmetry.space_group_name_H-M   'P 1'
#
loop_
_entity.id
_entity.type
_entity.pdbx_description
1 polymer ?
#
loop_
_entity_poly.entity_id
_entity_poly.type
_entity_poly.pdbx_seq_one_letter_code
_entity_poly.pdbx_strand_id
1 'polypeptide(L)'
;MLVLAAREAVGNGVKDETFDAAAMRAACAVELIHAYSLVHDDMPCMDNDVLRRGKPTVHVQFGEAQALFNEGSTFYKTGRFEQALQCYQQALALRRQAGDREGEARSLSSLMRTLLSMNCPRLAIIYGKMSVMRSQGIRVNLSHFDKKTRKSYVGALRFRYLKLASILIDQGRYPEAQQVIGLLKRHEQASFTRNATGEGDVYLRHDEEPLVAKLTNITDEQATVGEKLQALDTKSPRSAEEEKLRQQLRAKWNHDYLPRYVVALESQLQKSTKPVHRSNKELDALEALRILLGDHDMQGTALLYTITEEDCLSAVQVKDRDAQTVLHRA
;
A
#
# COMPACT_ATOMS: atom_id res chain seq x y z
N MET A 1 -11.98 20.69 -36.60
CA MET A 1 -12.83 21.88 -36.88
C MET A 1 -12.08 23.05 -37.51
N LEU A 2 -10.89 23.43 -37.00
CA LEU A 2 -10.15 24.63 -37.44
C LEU A 2 -9.78 24.64 -38.94
N VAL A 3 -9.40 23.49 -39.49
CA VAL A 3 -9.01 23.34 -40.91
C VAL A 3 -10.19 23.60 -41.86
N LEU A 4 -11.40 23.18 -41.48
CA LEU A 4 -12.61 23.40 -42.29
C LEU A 4 -13.05 24.87 -42.23
N ALA A 5 -12.97 25.50 -41.05
CA ALA A 5 -13.24 26.93 -40.90
C ALA A 5 -12.24 27.79 -41.72
N ALA A 6 -10.97 27.40 -41.77
CA ALA A 6 -9.98 28.05 -42.62
C ALA A 6 -10.27 27.86 -44.12
N ARG A 7 -10.68 26.66 -44.54
CA ARG A 7 -11.11 26.37 -45.92
C ARG A 7 -12.29 27.23 -46.36
N GLU A 8 -13.27 27.42 -45.47
CA GLU A 8 -14.44 28.26 -45.72
C GLU A 8 -14.07 29.74 -45.84
N ALA A 9 -13.23 30.24 -44.92
CA ALA A 9 -12.76 31.62 -44.92
C ALA A 9 -11.93 31.98 -46.15
N VAL A 10 -11.05 31.08 -46.62
CA VAL A 10 -10.22 31.30 -47.82
C VAL A 10 -11.03 31.07 -49.11
N GLY A 11 -12.05 30.21 -49.05
CA GLY A 11 -12.88 29.86 -50.20
C GLY A 11 -13.86 30.94 -50.64
N ASN A 12 -14.15 31.94 -49.81
CA ASN A 12 -15.17 32.98 -50.08
C ASN A 12 -16.51 32.41 -50.59
N GLY A 13 -16.93 31.25 -50.06
CA GLY A 13 -18.19 30.59 -50.46
C GLY A 13 -18.14 29.80 -51.78
N VAL A 14 -16.98 29.72 -52.44
CA VAL A 14 -16.79 28.87 -53.64
C VAL A 14 -16.67 27.40 -53.24
N LYS A 15 -17.65 26.60 -53.67
CA LYS A 15 -17.66 25.15 -53.50
C LYS A 15 -16.79 24.50 -54.56
N ASP A 16 -15.80 23.72 -54.12
CA ASP A 16 -14.94 22.94 -54.99
C ASP A 16 -14.70 21.59 -54.34
N GLU A 17 -15.30 20.56 -54.93
CA GLU A 17 -15.30 19.19 -54.37
C GLU A 17 -13.87 18.64 -54.19
N THR A 18 -12.92 19.04 -55.03
CA THR A 18 -11.54 18.55 -54.95
C THR A 18 -10.79 19.16 -53.77
N PHE A 19 -10.93 20.47 -53.57
CA PHE A 19 -10.33 21.17 -52.43
C PHE A 19 -11.05 20.85 -51.12
N ASP A 20 -12.36 20.66 -51.14
CA ASP A 20 -13.15 20.29 -49.97
C ASP A 20 -12.79 18.87 -49.48
N ALA A 21 -12.61 17.93 -50.41
CA ALA A 21 -12.12 16.59 -50.08
C ALA A 21 -10.68 16.62 -49.53
N ALA A 22 -9.80 17.49 -50.06
CA ALA A 22 -8.45 17.66 -49.54
C ALA A 22 -8.45 18.28 -48.12
N ALA A 23 -9.28 19.29 -47.89
CA ALA A 23 -9.45 19.92 -46.57
C ALA A 23 -9.98 18.93 -45.53
N MET A 24 -10.90 18.04 -45.92
CA MET A 24 -11.40 16.99 -45.03
C MET A 24 -10.30 16.01 -44.62
N ARG A 25 -9.47 15.56 -45.56
CA ARG A 25 -8.33 14.67 -45.25
C ARG A 25 -7.33 15.35 -44.30
N ALA A 26 -7.02 16.62 -44.55
CA ALA A 26 -6.15 17.40 -43.67
C ALA A 26 -6.78 17.60 -42.27
N ALA A 27 -8.08 17.88 -42.21
CA ALA A 27 -8.81 18.00 -40.95
C ALA A 27 -8.75 16.70 -40.15
N CYS A 28 -9.01 15.55 -40.77
CA CYS A 28 -8.88 14.25 -40.10
C CYS A 28 -7.46 14.00 -39.60
N ALA A 29 -6.43 14.29 -40.40
CA ALA A 29 -5.04 14.12 -39.99
C ALA A 29 -4.67 14.99 -38.78
N VAL A 30 -5.08 16.27 -38.77
CA VAL A 30 -4.84 17.19 -37.66
C VAL A 30 -5.61 16.76 -36.41
N GLU A 31 -6.87 16.34 -36.54
CA GLU A 31 -7.65 15.85 -35.40
C GLU A 31 -7.08 14.55 -34.83
N LEU A 32 -6.51 13.66 -35.66
CA LEU A 32 -5.80 12.47 -35.19
C LEU A 32 -4.53 12.83 -34.40
N ILE A 33 -3.74 13.79 -34.88
CA ILE A 33 -2.56 14.30 -34.15
C ILE A 33 -2.97 15.00 -32.86
N HIS A 34 -4.06 15.77 -32.88
CA HIS A 34 -4.61 16.44 -31.69
C HIS A 34 -5.13 15.43 -30.66
N ALA A 35 -5.85 14.40 -31.09
CA ALA A 35 -6.29 13.31 -30.22
C ALA A 35 -5.09 12.55 -29.64
N TYR A 36 -4.07 12.28 -30.45
CA TYR A 36 -2.82 11.69 -30.00
C TYR A 36 -2.12 12.57 -28.96
N SER A 37 -2.03 13.90 -29.17
CA SER A 37 -1.40 14.81 -28.21
C SER A 37 -2.19 14.89 -26.92
N LEU A 38 -3.53 14.92 -26.96
CA LEU A 38 -4.37 14.89 -25.75
C LEU A 38 -4.17 13.60 -24.94
N VAL A 39 -4.07 12.45 -25.61
CA VAL A 39 -3.79 11.16 -24.94
C VAL A 39 -2.37 11.11 -24.38
N HIS A 40 -1.40 11.67 -25.09
CA HIS A 40 -0.01 11.78 -24.62
C HIS A 40 0.15 12.78 -23.47
N ASP A 41 -0.60 13.88 -23.47
CA ASP A 41 -0.69 14.88 -22.38
C ASP A 41 -1.39 14.30 -21.14
N ASP A 42 -2.10 13.18 -21.28
CA ASP A 42 -2.71 12.44 -20.17
C ASP A 42 -1.77 11.35 -19.61
N MET A 43 -0.59 11.13 -20.21
CA MET A 43 0.37 10.16 -19.68
C MET A 43 1.18 10.74 -18.50
N PRO A 44 1.25 10.04 -17.34
CA PRO A 44 1.92 10.52 -16.12
C PRO A 44 3.42 10.81 -16.25
N CYS A 45 4.07 10.34 -17.31
CA CYS A 45 5.51 10.54 -17.55
C CYS A 45 5.83 11.76 -18.44
N MET A 46 4.82 12.40 -19.04
CA MET A 46 5.00 13.59 -19.89
C MET A 46 4.22 14.82 -19.40
N ASP A 47 3.33 14.66 -18.42
CA ASP A 47 2.65 15.77 -17.75
C ASP A 47 3.65 16.48 -16.79
N ASN A 48 4.04 17.72 -17.13
CA ASN A 48 4.90 18.58 -16.29
C ASN A 48 4.10 19.72 -15.63
N ASP A 49 2.78 19.78 -15.82
CA ASP A 49 1.96 20.87 -15.31
C ASP A 49 1.60 20.66 -13.84
N VAL A 50 1.74 21.72 -13.04
CA VAL A 50 1.49 21.64 -11.59
C VAL A 50 -0.01 21.57 -11.27
N LEU A 51 -0.86 22.17 -12.11
CA LEU A 51 -2.30 22.29 -11.92
C LEU A 51 -3.05 22.03 -13.23
N ARG A 52 -4.14 21.26 -13.16
CA ARG A 52 -5.10 21.06 -14.25
C ARG A 52 -6.51 21.34 -13.75
N ARG A 53 -7.21 22.28 -14.40
CA ARG A 53 -8.57 22.72 -14.02
C ARG A 53 -8.69 23.16 -12.55
N GLY A 54 -7.64 23.79 -12.02
CA GLY A 54 -7.57 24.23 -10.63
C GLY A 54 -7.32 23.12 -9.61
N LYS A 55 -7.02 21.89 -10.05
CA LYS A 55 -6.65 20.76 -9.20
C LYS A 55 -5.20 20.35 -9.47
N PRO A 56 -4.43 19.90 -8.47
CA PRO A 56 -3.13 19.30 -8.69
C PRO A 56 -3.21 18.10 -9.64
N THR A 57 -2.26 17.97 -10.54
CA THR A 57 -2.10 16.79 -11.41
C THR A 57 -1.66 15.58 -10.60
N VAL A 58 -1.87 14.36 -11.12
CA VAL A 58 -1.63 13.09 -10.38
C VAL A 58 -0.16 12.97 -9.94
N HIS A 59 0.78 13.41 -10.76
CA HIS A 59 2.20 13.39 -10.41
C HIS A 59 2.56 14.44 -9.33
N VAL A 60 1.84 15.55 -9.24
CA VAL A 60 1.98 16.50 -8.12
C VAL A 60 1.32 15.96 -6.85
N GLN A 61 0.13 15.39 -6.98
CA GLN A 61 -0.65 14.89 -5.84
C GLN A 61 -0.01 13.66 -5.19
N PHE A 62 0.56 12.73 -5.98
CA PHE A 62 1.11 11.47 -5.49
C PHE A 62 2.62 11.29 -5.71
N GLY A 63 3.25 12.12 -6.55
CA GLY A 63 4.65 11.94 -6.94
C GLY A 63 5.62 12.15 -5.79
N GLU A 64 5.37 13.12 -4.90
CA GLU A 64 6.20 13.31 -3.70
C GLU A 64 6.14 12.09 -2.78
N ALA A 65 4.93 11.59 -2.50
CA ALA A 65 4.78 10.40 -1.67
C ALA A 65 5.43 9.15 -2.30
N GLN A 66 5.39 9.04 -3.63
CA GLN A 66 6.05 7.95 -4.34
C GLN A 66 7.58 8.10 -4.36
N ALA A 67 8.09 9.33 -4.49
CA ALA A 67 9.52 9.63 -4.41
C ALA A 67 10.06 9.27 -3.03
N LEU A 68 9.41 9.73 -1.95
CA LEU A 68 9.74 9.37 -0.57
C LEU A 68 9.67 7.87 -0.34
N PHE A 69 8.66 7.19 -0.90
CA PHE A 69 8.56 5.74 -0.80
C PHE A 69 9.75 5.02 -1.48
N ASN A 70 10.16 5.48 -2.67
CA ASN A 70 11.28 4.92 -3.39
C ASN A 70 12.60 5.18 -2.65
N GLU A 71 12.78 6.40 -2.13
CA GLU A 71 13.91 6.77 -1.28
C GLU A 71 13.99 5.87 -0.05
N GLY A 72 12.89 5.68 0.68
CA GLY A 72 12.81 4.75 1.81
C GLY A 72 13.18 3.31 1.42
N SER A 73 12.79 2.87 0.22
CA SER A 73 13.19 1.57 -0.34
C SER A 73 14.68 1.46 -0.60
N THR A 74 15.31 2.52 -1.11
CA THR A 74 16.77 2.57 -1.28
C THR A 74 17.48 2.54 0.07
N PHE A 75 17.05 3.35 1.04
CA PHE A 75 17.61 3.33 2.40
C PHE A 75 17.51 1.95 3.04
N TYR A 76 16.34 1.32 2.95
CA TYR A 76 16.13 -0.04 3.46
C TYR A 76 17.14 -1.02 2.84
N LYS A 77 17.30 -1.01 1.51
CA LYS A 77 18.22 -1.92 0.80
C LYS A 77 19.69 -1.67 1.19
N THR A 78 20.04 -0.43 1.52
CA THR A 78 21.37 -0.05 2.02
C THR A 78 21.56 -0.29 3.53
N GLY A 79 20.58 -0.89 4.23
CA GLY A 79 20.66 -1.15 5.67
C GLY A 79 20.41 0.07 6.56
N ARG A 80 20.08 1.23 5.99
CA ARG A 80 19.81 2.48 6.73
C ARG A 80 18.35 2.53 7.16
N PHE A 81 18.00 1.67 8.11
CA PHE A 81 16.61 1.41 8.49
C PHE A 81 15.91 2.61 9.13
N GLU A 82 16.61 3.44 9.92
CA GLU A 82 16.03 4.64 10.53
C GLU A 82 15.56 5.67 9.49
N GLN A 83 16.42 5.94 8.50
CA GLN A 83 16.09 6.83 7.37
C GLN A 83 14.95 6.24 6.52
N ALA A 84 14.97 4.92 6.30
CA ALA A 84 13.88 4.25 5.60
C ALA A 84 12.53 4.43 6.32
N LEU A 85 12.53 4.30 7.66
CA LEU A 85 11.33 4.49 8.48
C LEU A 85 10.77 5.91 8.31
N GLN A 86 11.63 6.92 8.35
CA GLN A 86 11.26 8.33 8.19
C GLN A 86 10.61 8.57 6.82
N CYS A 87 11.27 8.16 5.74
CA CYS A 87 10.74 8.33 4.38
C CYS A 87 9.40 7.62 4.20
N TYR A 88 9.23 6.40 4.72
CA TYR A 88 7.96 5.67 4.63
C TYR A 88 6.84 6.32 5.46
N GLN A 89 7.14 6.94 6.61
CA GLN A 89 6.17 7.67 7.41
C GLN A 89 5.71 8.96 6.73
N GLN A 90 6.64 9.72 6.16
CA GLN A 90 6.29 10.92 5.38
C GLN A 90 5.43 10.54 4.17
N ALA A 91 5.80 9.47 3.45
CA ALA A 91 4.99 8.94 2.36
C ALA A 91 3.59 8.49 2.83
N LEU A 92 3.47 7.89 4.02
CA LEU A 92 2.19 7.49 4.61
C LEU A 92 1.31 8.71 4.90
N ALA A 93 1.86 9.77 5.51
CA ALA A 93 1.12 10.99 5.83
C ALA A 93 0.57 11.66 4.55
N LEU A 94 1.40 11.77 3.50
CA LEU A 94 0.99 12.33 2.22
C LEU A 94 -0.06 11.47 1.50
N ARG A 95 0.12 10.14 1.47
CA ARG A 95 -0.87 9.21 0.89
C ARG A 95 -2.21 9.30 1.60
N ARG A 96 -2.18 9.47 2.92
CA ARG A 96 -3.38 9.64 3.74
C ARG A 96 -4.08 10.97 3.47
N GLN A 97 -3.35 12.07 3.36
CA GLN A 97 -3.89 13.36 2.93
C GLN A 97 -4.54 13.27 1.55
N ALA A 98 -3.90 12.53 0.63
CA ALA A 98 -4.39 12.36 -0.74
C ALA A 98 -5.51 11.31 -0.88
N GLY A 99 -5.87 10.58 0.20
CA GLY A 99 -6.88 9.52 0.19
C GLY A 99 -6.47 8.25 -0.55
N ASP A 100 -5.17 8.02 -0.81
CA ASP A 100 -4.63 6.84 -1.47
C ASP A 100 -4.54 5.64 -0.51
N ARG A 101 -5.66 4.93 -0.35
CA ARG A 101 -5.76 3.77 0.56
C ARG A 101 -4.77 2.65 0.23
N GLU A 102 -4.52 2.38 -1.05
CA GLU A 102 -3.62 1.30 -1.47
C GLU A 102 -2.15 1.70 -1.28
N GLY A 103 -1.82 2.97 -1.52
CA GLY A 103 -0.54 3.54 -1.12
C GLY A 103 -0.32 3.53 0.40
N GLU A 104 -1.34 3.90 1.20
CA GLU A 104 -1.27 3.83 2.65
C GLU A 104 -0.93 2.41 3.12
N ALA A 105 -1.67 1.41 2.62
CA ALA A 105 -1.43 0.00 2.94
C ALA A 105 0.01 -0.42 2.58
N ARG A 106 0.54 0.05 1.44
CA ARG A 106 1.91 -0.24 0.99
C ARG A 106 2.97 0.43 1.87
N SER A 107 2.75 1.68 2.30
CA SER A 107 3.63 2.38 3.25
C SER A 107 3.66 1.65 4.60
N LEU A 108 2.50 1.28 5.14
CA LEU A 108 2.38 0.54 6.39
C LEU A 108 3.09 -0.83 6.35
N SER A 109 2.95 -1.56 5.24
CA SER A 109 3.66 -2.84 5.05
C SER A 109 5.18 -2.66 4.98
N SER A 110 5.63 -1.56 4.37
CA SER A 110 7.06 -1.24 4.30
C SER A 110 7.60 -0.88 5.68
N LEU A 111 6.84 -0.13 6.48
CA LEU A 111 7.16 0.14 7.89
C LEU A 111 7.25 -1.14 8.72
N MET A 112 6.27 -2.05 8.60
CA MET A 112 6.31 -3.37 9.25
C MET A 112 7.62 -4.11 8.96
N ARG A 113 8.04 -4.15 7.69
CA ARG A 113 9.26 -4.85 7.28
C ARG A 113 10.54 -4.17 7.78
N THR A 114 10.59 -2.85 7.76
CA THR A 114 11.71 -2.07 8.33
C THR A 114 11.84 -2.32 9.83
N LEU A 115 10.74 -2.29 10.57
CA LEU A 115 10.73 -2.54 12.01
C LEU A 115 11.15 -3.96 12.38
N LEU A 116 10.73 -4.96 11.58
CA LEU A 116 11.22 -6.32 11.76
C LEU A 116 12.75 -6.40 11.56
N SER A 117 13.29 -5.65 10.59
CA SER A 117 14.73 -5.60 10.33
C SER A 117 15.51 -4.87 11.43
N MET A 118 14.83 -3.99 12.19
CA MET A 118 15.34 -3.32 13.39
C MET A 118 15.11 -4.13 14.68
N ASN A 119 14.62 -5.37 14.58
CA ASN A 119 14.31 -6.23 15.73
C ASN A 119 13.21 -5.66 16.66
N CYS A 120 12.19 -5.01 16.09
CA CYS A 120 11.01 -4.49 16.80
C CYS A 120 9.73 -5.24 16.37
N PRO A 121 9.57 -6.53 16.75
CA PRO A 121 8.49 -7.37 16.23
C PRO A 121 7.08 -6.97 16.72
N ARG A 122 6.93 -6.38 17.93
CA ARG A 122 5.60 -6.00 18.43
C ARG A 122 5.04 -4.85 17.60
N LEU A 123 5.85 -3.80 17.40
CA LEU A 123 5.44 -2.69 16.56
C LEU A 123 5.29 -3.08 15.08
N ALA A 124 6.13 -4.00 14.59
CA ALA A 124 5.95 -4.57 13.25
C ALA A 124 4.57 -5.22 13.08
N ILE A 125 4.10 -5.99 14.08
CA ILE A 125 2.75 -6.57 14.07
C ILE A 125 1.69 -5.48 14.02
N ILE A 126 1.81 -4.42 14.82
CA ILE A 126 0.83 -3.32 14.84
C ILE A 126 0.73 -2.66 13.45
N TYR A 127 1.86 -2.28 12.85
CA TYR A 127 1.88 -1.71 11.50
C TYR A 127 1.37 -2.68 10.43
N GLY A 128 1.65 -3.98 10.58
CA GLY A 128 1.13 -5.03 9.71
C GLY A 128 -0.39 -5.15 9.80
N LYS A 129 -0.95 -5.14 11.01
CA LYS A 129 -2.41 -5.14 11.22
C LYS A 129 -3.06 -3.90 10.63
N MET A 130 -2.48 -2.72 10.85
CA MET A 130 -2.94 -1.48 10.21
C MET A 130 -2.90 -1.57 8.68
N SER A 131 -1.85 -2.17 8.09
CA SER A 131 -1.74 -2.38 6.64
C SER A 131 -2.86 -3.29 6.10
N VAL A 132 -3.16 -4.38 6.81
CA VAL A 132 -4.25 -5.29 6.46
C VAL A 132 -5.61 -4.57 6.57
N MET A 133 -5.86 -3.86 7.68
CA MET A 133 -7.10 -3.07 7.87
C MET A 133 -7.29 -2.03 6.76
N ARG A 134 -6.22 -1.36 6.31
CA ARG A 134 -6.32 -0.39 5.20
C ARG A 134 -6.53 -1.04 3.84
N SER A 135 -6.06 -2.28 3.67
CA SER A 135 -6.31 -3.07 2.46
C SER A 135 -7.73 -3.63 2.42
N GLN A 136 -8.29 -3.95 3.59
CA GLN A 136 -9.69 -4.37 3.72
C GLN A 136 -10.63 -3.26 3.27
N GLY A 137 -11.58 -3.60 2.39
CA GLY A 137 -12.51 -2.64 1.80
C GLY A 137 -12.02 -1.98 0.51
N ILE A 138 -10.79 -2.24 0.05
CA ILE A 138 -10.38 -1.89 -1.31
C ILE A 138 -10.99 -2.93 -2.27
N ARG A 139 -12.15 -2.59 -2.85
CA ARG A 139 -12.78 -3.43 -3.88
C ARG A 139 -12.11 -3.19 -5.22
N VAL A 140 -11.19 -4.08 -5.60
CA VAL A 140 -10.61 -4.11 -6.95
C VAL A 140 -11.30 -5.21 -7.74
N ASN A 141 -12.01 -4.83 -8.79
CA ASN A 141 -12.56 -5.82 -9.72
C ASN A 141 -11.43 -6.35 -10.61
N LEU A 142 -10.88 -7.52 -10.25
CA LEU A 142 -9.73 -8.10 -10.95
C LEU A 142 -10.07 -8.73 -12.31
N SER A 143 -11.37 -8.88 -12.64
CA SER A 143 -11.82 -9.53 -13.88
C SER A 143 -11.47 -8.75 -15.15
N HIS A 144 -11.38 -7.42 -15.08
CA HIS A 144 -11.07 -6.56 -16.24
C HIS A 144 -9.57 -6.31 -16.44
N PHE A 145 -8.71 -6.74 -15.51
CA PHE A 145 -7.26 -6.59 -15.66
C PHE A 145 -6.67 -7.77 -16.43
N ASP A 146 -5.61 -7.48 -17.18
CA ASP A 146 -4.77 -8.48 -17.82
C ASP A 146 -4.12 -9.41 -16.78
N LYS A 147 -3.69 -10.59 -17.24
CA LYS A 147 -3.14 -11.63 -16.36
C LYS A 147 -1.92 -11.12 -15.57
N LYS A 148 -1.10 -10.24 -16.16
CA LYS A 148 0.11 -9.69 -15.55
C LYS A 148 -0.22 -8.72 -14.42
N THR A 149 -1.11 -7.75 -14.64
CA THR A 149 -1.49 -6.78 -13.60
C THR A 149 -2.23 -7.47 -12.46
N ARG A 150 -3.10 -8.43 -12.77
CA ARG A 150 -3.77 -9.27 -11.78
C ARG A 150 -2.77 -9.99 -10.88
N LYS A 151 -1.78 -10.67 -11.47
CA LYS A 151 -0.73 -11.39 -10.73
C LYS A 151 0.09 -10.44 -9.86
N SER A 152 0.41 -9.24 -10.36
CA SER A 152 1.14 -8.22 -9.60
C SER A 152 0.36 -7.74 -8.37
N TYR A 153 -0.94 -7.44 -8.53
CA TYR A 153 -1.79 -7.00 -7.42
C TYR A 153 -1.95 -8.09 -6.36
N VAL A 154 -2.31 -9.31 -6.77
CA VAL A 154 -2.45 -10.46 -5.86
C VAL A 154 -1.12 -10.76 -5.17
N GLY A 155 0.01 -10.68 -5.87
CA GLY A 155 1.33 -10.85 -5.27
C GLY A 155 1.62 -9.81 -4.19
N ALA A 156 1.35 -8.53 -4.45
CA ALA A 156 1.55 -7.46 -3.47
C ALA A 156 0.62 -7.59 -2.25
N LEU A 157 -0.62 -8.03 -2.47
CA LEU A 157 -1.59 -8.33 -1.41
C LEU A 157 -1.10 -9.51 -0.55
N ARG A 158 -0.81 -10.66 -1.16
CA ARG A 158 -0.30 -11.87 -0.49
C ARG A 158 0.91 -11.55 0.36
N PHE A 159 1.86 -10.78 -0.20
CA PHE A 159 3.06 -10.39 0.52
C PHE A 159 2.75 -9.73 1.88
N ARG A 160 1.79 -8.78 1.94
CA ARG A 160 1.43 -8.08 3.18
C ARG A 160 0.88 -9.04 4.23
N TYR A 161 -0.10 -9.85 3.84
CA TYR A 161 -0.80 -10.76 4.74
C TYR A 161 0.09 -11.90 5.21
N LEU A 162 0.82 -12.54 4.30
CA LEU A 162 1.70 -13.66 4.63
C LEU A 162 2.89 -13.18 5.48
N LYS A 163 3.41 -11.98 5.24
CA LYS A 163 4.49 -11.44 6.08
C LYS A 163 4.02 -11.12 7.49
N LEU A 164 2.80 -10.58 7.67
CA LEU A 164 2.22 -10.41 9.00
C LEU A 164 1.99 -11.76 9.68
N ALA A 165 1.42 -12.73 8.97
CA ALA A 165 1.19 -14.07 9.49
C ALA A 165 2.49 -14.76 9.92
N SER A 166 3.59 -14.61 9.14
CA SER A 166 4.89 -15.15 9.52
C SER A 166 5.40 -14.53 10.82
N ILE A 167 5.32 -13.21 10.97
CA ILE A 167 5.76 -12.52 12.20
C ILE A 167 4.91 -12.98 13.40
N LEU A 168 3.60 -13.18 13.22
CA LEU A 168 2.73 -13.69 14.28
C LEU A 168 3.08 -15.12 14.68
N ILE A 169 3.41 -15.99 13.71
CA ILE A 169 3.89 -17.37 13.97
C ILE A 169 5.21 -17.34 14.75
N ASP A 170 6.17 -16.53 14.32
CA ASP A 170 7.48 -16.39 14.97
C ASP A 170 7.33 -15.90 16.43
N GLN A 171 6.29 -15.13 16.73
CA GLN A 171 5.96 -14.64 18.08
C GLN A 171 5.00 -15.57 18.85
N GLY A 172 4.66 -16.75 18.31
CA GLY A 172 3.78 -17.73 18.95
C GLY A 172 2.29 -17.35 18.98
N ARG A 173 1.87 -16.35 18.19
CA ARG A 173 0.50 -15.82 18.12
C ARG A 173 -0.32 -16.55 17.04
N TYR A 174 -0.39 -17.88 17.12
CA TYR A 174 -0.97 -18.73 16.06
C TYR A 174 -2.44 -18.44 15.72
N PRO A 175 -3.36 -18.22 16.70
CA PRO A 175 -4.75 -17.92 16.38
C PRO A 175 -4.90 -16.65 15.54
N GLU A 176 -4.06 -15.65 15.80
CA GLU A 176 -4.03 -14.40 15.04
C GLU A 176 -3.45 -14.59 13.65
N ALA A 177 -2.40 -15.41 13.52
CA ALA A 177 -1.84 -15.77 12.21
C ALA A 177 -2.87 -16.49 11.33
N GLN A 178 -3.61 -17.45 11.90
CA GLN A 178 -4.68 -18.15 11.21
C GLN A 178 -5.80 -17.20 10.78
N GLN A 179 -6.17 -16.24 11.63
CA GLN A 179 -7.17 -15.22 11.27
C GLN A 179 -6.71 -14.37 10.09
N VAL A 180 -5.47 -13.87 10.11
CA VAL A 180 -4.88 -13.07 9.02
C VAL A 180 -4.89 -13.85 7.70
N ILE A 181 -4.53 -15.13 7.71
CA ILE A 181 -4.58 -15.98 6.53
C ILE A 181 -6.03 -16.19 6.04
N GLY A 182 -6.97 -16.37 6.96
CA GLY A 182 -8.40 -16.45 6.63
C GLY A 182 -8.95 -15.16 6.01
N LEU A 183 -8.43 -14.00 6.42
CA LEU A 183 -8.76 -12.70 5.83
C LEU A 183 -8.19 -12.56 4.41
N LEU A 184 -6.96 -13.02 4.17
CA LEU A 184 -6.37 -13.04 2.83
C LEU A 184 -7.25 -13.84 1.86
N LYS A 185 -7.66 -15.06 2.26
CA LYS A 185 -8.51 -15.92 1.42
C LYS A 185 -9.82 -15.24 1.04
N ARG A 186 -10.49 -14.59 2.00
CA ARG A 186 -11.72 -13.83 1.74
C ARG A 186 -11.47 -12.62 0.84
N HIS A 187 -10.35 -11.90 1.03
CA HIS A 187 -10.00 -10.77 0.19
C HIS A 187 -9.73 -11.17 -1.26
N GLU A 188 -9.05 -12.29 -1.48
CA GLU A 188 -8.86 -12.86 -2.83
C GLU A 188 -10.21 -13.23 -3.45
N GLN A 189 -11.04 -14.00 -2.74
CA GLN A 189 -12.38 -14.39 -3.23
C GLN A 189 -13.26 -13.18 -3.59
N ALA A 190 -13.26 -12.13 -2.76
CA ALA A 190 -13.98 -10.89 -3.03
C ALA A 190 -13.45 -10.12 -4.25
N SER A 191 -12.18 -10.28 -4.58
CA SER A 191 -11.59 -9.65 -5.77
C SER A 191 -11.96 -10.37 -7.08
N PHE A 192 -12.38 -11.64 -7.00
CA PHE A 192 -12.78 -12.48 -8.13
C PHE A 192 -14.31 -12.60 -8.30
N THR A 193 -15.09 -12.49 -7.22
CA THR A 193 -16.55 -12.72 -7.24
C THR A 193 -17.31 -11.46 -6.83
N ARG A 194 -18.32 -11.04 -7.63
CA ARG A 194 -19.13 -9.83 -7.37
C ARG A 194 -19.92 -9.88 -6.04
N ASN A 195 -20.15 -11.07 -5.48
CA ASN A 195 -21.08 -11.30 -4.35
C ASN A 195 -20.39 -11.67 -3.03
N ALA A 196 -19.06 -11.82 -2.97
CA ALA A 196 -18.40 -12.13 -1.70
C ALA A 196 -18.21 -10.86 -0.86
N THR A 197 -18.92 -10.79 0.26
CA THR A 197 -18.62 -9.82 1.32
C THR A 197 -17.32 -10.23 1.98
N GLY A 198 -16.22 -9.55 1.63
CA GLY A 198 -14.94 -9.68 2.31
C GLY A 198 -14.95 -9.01 3.69
N GLU A 199 -15.98 -9.26 4.50
CA GLU A 199 -16.18 -8.64 5.80
C GLU A 199 -15.51 -9.44 6.90
N GLY A 200 -14.65 -8.77 7.67
CA GLY A 200 -14.07 -9.25 8.91
C GLY A 200 -12.90 -8.38 9.32
N ASP A 201 -12.96 -7.81 10.52
CA ASP A 201 -11.89 -6.96 11.01
C ASP A 201 -10.71 -7.79 11.50
N VAL A 202 -9.51 -7.22 11.33
CA VAL A 202 -8.31 -7.75 11.97
C VAL A 202 -8.49 -7.66 13.47
N TYR A 203 -8.29 -8.75 14.20
CA TYR A 203 -8.31 -8.71 15.65
C TYR A 203 -7.16 -7.83 16.17
N LEU A 204 -7.49 -6.83 16.97
CA LEU A 204 -6.54 -6.05 17.76
C LEU A 204 -6.60 -6.57 19.19
N ARG A 205 -5.43 -6.87 19.79
CA ARG A 205 -5.41 -7.15 21.23
C ARG A 205 -5.76 -5.87 21.98
N HIS A 206 -6.29 -6.02 23.19
CA HIS A 206 -6.65 -4.87 24.02
C HIS A 206 -5.44 -3.95 24.33
N ASP A 207 -4.23 -4.51 24.42
CA ASP A 207 -3.00 -3.73 24.59
C ASP A 207 -2.53 -3.02 23.31
N GLU A 208 -3.04 -3.41 22.14
CA GLU A 208 -2.70 -2.86 20.83
C GLU A 208 -3.65 -1.75 20.38
N GLU A 209 -4.93 -1.80 20.76
CA GLU A 209 -5.93 -0.77 20.45
C GLU A 209 -5.48 0.68 20.76
N PRO A 210 -5.00 1.00 21.98
CA PRO A 210 -4.56 2.36 22.28
C PRO A 210 -3.32 2.76 21.48
N LEU A 211 -2.46 1.80 21.11
CA LEU A 211 -1.28 2.05 20.30
C LEU A 211 -1.66 2.35 18.86
N VAL A 212 -2.59 1.59 18.28
CA VAL A 212 -3.12 1.84 16.93
C VAL A 212 -3.77 3.22 16.86
N ALA A 213 -4.59 3.58 17.86
CA ALA A 213 -5.20 4.90 17.93
C ALA A 213 -4.15 6.02 17.98
N LYS A 214 -3.12 5.84 18.83
CA LYS A 214 -2.02 6.82 18.96
C LYS A 214 -1.21 6.99 17.68
N LEU A 215 -0.80 5.89 17.05
CA LEU A 215 -0.04 5.92 15.78
C LEU A 215 -0.87 6.53 14.64
N THR A 216 -2.17 6.26 14.64
CA THR A 216 -3.11 6.86 13.69
C THR A 216 -3.18 8.37 13.89
N ASN A 217 -3.37 8.84 15.13
CA ASN A 217 -3.39 10.27 15.44
C ASN A 217 -2.10 10.98 15.07
N ILE A 218 -0.94 10.36 15.34
CA ILE A 218 0.36 10.91 14.94
C ILE A 218 0.44 11.05 13.41
N THR A 219 -0.03 10.05 12.67
CA THR A 219 -0.04 10.07 11.20
C THR A 219 -0.98 11.18 10.68
N ASP A 220 -2.14 11.35 11.32
CA ASP A 220 -3.10 12.41 11.02
C ASP A 220 -2.51 13.81 11.30
N GLU A 221 -1.89 13.99 12.46
CA GLU A 221 -1.20 15.24 12.81
C GLU A 221 -0.10 15.56 11.80
N GLN A 222 0.70 14.56 11.40
CA GLN A 222 1.70 14.75 10.36
C GLN A 222 1.00 15.21 9.08
N ALA A 223 0.00 14.49 8.57
CA ALA A 223 -0.72 14.87 7.35
C ALA A 223 -1.22 16.33 7.40
N THR A 224 -1.77 16.80 8.53
CA THR A 224 -2.21 18.20 8.68
C THR A 224 -1.06 19.22 8.66
N VAL A 225 0.11 18.86 9.20
CA VAL A 225 1.30 19.72 9.13
C VAL A 225 1.81 19.81 7.69
N GLY A 226 1.76 18.69 6.96
CA GLY A 226 2.14 18.62 5.53
C GLY A 226 1.25 19.49 4.66
N GLU A 227 -0.06 19.43 4.87
CA GLU A 227 -1.02 20.29 4.18
C GLU A 227 -0.76 21.78 4.40
N LYS A 228 -0.49 22.19 5.65
CA LYS A 228 -0.15 23.58 5.98
C LYS A 228 1.17 24.01 5.35
N LEU A 229 2.17 23.12 5.30
CA LEU A 229 3.43 23.38 4.63
C LEU A 229 3.26 23.56 3.12
N GLN A 230 2.49 22.69 2.47
CA GLN A 230 2.19 22.78 1.05
C GLN A 230 1.42 24.06 0.70
N ALA A 231 0.45 24.46 1.55
CA ALA A 231 -0.29 25.70 1.37
C ALA A 231 0.59 26.95 1.52
N LEU A 232 1.60 26.91 2.40
CA LEU A 232 2.60 27.97 2.51
C LEU A 232 3.55 27.94 1.31
N ASP A 233 4.02 26.76 0.89
CA ASP A 233 4.95 26.59 -0.22
C ASP A 233 4.35 27.03 -1.57
N THR A 234 3.03 26.95 -1.76
CA THR A 234 2.36 27.43 -2.98
C THR A 234 2.13 28.94 -3.02
N LYS A 235 2.19 29.66 -1.89
CA LYS A 235 2.10 31.13 -1.86
C LYS A 235 3.44 31.77 -2.17
N SER A 236 3.48 32.63 -3.19
CA SER A 236 4.61 33.52 -3.52
C SER A 236 4.07 34.89 -3.94
N PRO A 237 4.50 36.01 -3.34
CA PRO A 237 5.47 36.15 -2.24
C PRO A 237 4.86 35.84 -0.85
N ARG A 238 5.71 35.49 0.12
CA ARG A 238 5.33 35.19 1.52
C ARG A 238 5.71 36.32 2.47
N SER A 239 4.93 36.54 3.52
CA SER A 239 5.29 37.50 4.58
C SER A 239 6.37 36.93 5.52
N ALA A 240 7.04 37.80 6.30
CA ALA A 240 8.03 37.36 7.30
C ALA A 240 7.43 36.44 8.38
N GLU A 241 6.15 36.62 8.71
CA GLU A 241 5.42 35.76 9.67
C GLU A 241 5.11 34.39 9.07
N GLU A 242 4.72 34.34 7.79
CA GLU A 242 4.48 33.10 7.05
C GLU A 242 5.76 32.28 6.88
N GLU A 243 6.91 32.93 6.64
CA GLU A 243 8.20 32.24 6.57
C GLU A 243 8.64 31.70 7.94
N LYS A 244 8.39 32.43 9.04
CA LYS A 244 8.66 31.95 10.40
C LYS A 244 7.78 30.75 10.76
N LEU A 245 6.48 30.80 10.42
CA LEU A 245 5.55 29.67 10.61
C LEU A 245 5.96 28.46 9.77
N ARG A 246 6.38 28.68 8.52
CA ARG A 246 6.91 27.64 7.63
C ARG A 246 8.14 26.96 8.24
N GLN A 247 9.10 27.72 8.77
CA GLN A 247 10.27 27.16 9.46
C GLN A 247 9.88 26.32 10.68
N GLN A 248 8.93 26.80 11.50
CA GLN A 248 8.42 26.05 12.65
C GLN A 248 7.73 24.75 12.25
N LEU A 249 6.87 24.80 11.22
CA LEU A 249 6.17 23.61 10.72
C LEU A 249 7.15 22.63 10.06
N ARG A 250 8.16 23.11 9.33
CA ARG A 250 9.23 22.25 8.77
C ARG A 250 10.06 21.61 9.87
N ALA A 251 10.36 22.32 10.95
CA ALA A 251 11.01 21.73 12.12
C ALA A 251 10.12 20.64 12.73
N LYS A 252 8.81 20.90 12.90
CA LYS A 252 7.83 19.90 13.40
C LYS A 252 7.70 18.68 12.48
N TRP A 253 7.76 18.87 11.17
CA TRP A 253 7.67 17.82 10.14
C TRP A 253 8.96 16.99 10.02
N ASN A 254 10.13 17.65 10.06
CA ASN A 254 11.44 17.03 9.94
C ASN A 254 11.94 16.43 11.26
N HIS A 255 11.31 16.76 12.40
CA HIS A 255 11.76 16.26 13.68
C HIS A 255 11.90 14.73 13.63
N ASP A 256 13.10 14.25 13.99
CA ASP A 256 13.53 12.87 14.28
C ASP A 256 12.65 12.12 15.31
N TYR A 257 11.49 12.68 15.65
CA TYR A 257 10.60 12.25 16.69
C TYR A 257 10.06 10.86 16.40
N LEU A 258 9.57 10.54 15.19
CA LEU A 258 8.88 9.27 15.00
C LEU A 258 9.78 8.03 15.06
N PRO A 259 10.97 7.96 14.42
CA PRO A 259 11.85 6.81 14.57
C PRO A 259 12.31 6.60 16.01
N ARG A 260 12.70 7.67 16.71
CA ARG A 260 13.07 7.61 18.14
C ARG A 260 11.89 7.26 19.03
N TYR A 261 10.70 7.73 18.71
CA TYR A 261 9.46 7.47 19.44
C TYR A 261 8.97 6.04 19.25
N VAL A 262 9.09 5.50 18.03
CA VAL A 262 8.80 4.11 17.67
C VAL A 262 9.75 3.16 18.41
N VAL A 263 11.05 3.46 18.45
CA VAL A 263 12.04 2.67 19.22
C VAL A 263 11.84 2.83 20.74
N ALA A 264 11.50 4.03 21.22
CA ALA A 264 11.19 4.28 22.63
C ALA A 264 9.89 3.59 23.07
N LEU A 265 8.85 3.57 22.22
CA LEU A 265 7.62 2.80 22.43
C LEU A 265 7.91 1.31 22.51
N GLU A 266 8.72 0.76 21.61
CA GLU A 266 9.10 -0.66 21.68
C GLU A 266 9.85 -0.97 22.99
N SER A 267 10.76 -0.08 23.40
CA SER A 267 11.50 -0.21 24.66
C SER A 267 10.59 -0.15 25.90
N GLN A 268 9.52 0.66 25.85
CA GLN A 268 8.49 0.69 26.89
C GLN A 268 7.63 -0.57 26.89
N LEU A 269 7.27 -1.07 25.70
CA LEU A 269 6.49 -2.28 25.53
C LEU A 269 7.24 -3.52 26.01
N GLN A 270 8.53 -3.64 25.68
CA GLN A 270 9.40 -4.75 26.15
C GLN A 270 9.45 -4.84 27.68
N LYS A 271 9.57 -3.69 28.37
CA LYS A 271 9.62 -3.62 29.85
C LYS A 271 8.29 -4.00 30.53
N SER A 272 7.16 -3.87 29.82
CA SER A 272 5.82 -4.11 30.36
C SER A 272 5.36 -5.57 30.26
N THR A 273 6.09 -6.44 29.55
CA THR A 273 5.61 -7.79 29.24
C THR A 273 6.25 -8.86 30.10
N LYS A 274 5.41 -9.57 30.87
CA LYS A 274 5.73 -10.93 31.33
C LYS A 274 5.77 -11.87 30.10
N PRO A 275 6.68 -12.85 30.07
CA PRO A 275 6.71 -13.85 29.00
C PRO A 275 5.37 -14.59 28.98
N VAL A 276 4.74 -14.68 27.80
CA VAL A 276 3.49 -15.42 27.61
C VAL A 276 3.78 -16.90 27.79
N HIS A 277 3.33 -17.48 28.91
CA HIS A 277 3.30 -18.93 29.11
C HIS A 277 2.17 -19.54 28.26
N ARG A 278 2.51 -20.55 27.46
CA ARG A 278 1.55 -21.35 26.67
C ARG A 278 0.52 -21.98 27.62
N SER A 279 -0.77 -21.89 27.30
CA SER A 279 -1.79 -22.55 28.11
C SER A 279 -1.95 -24.00 27.67
N ASN A 280 -2.13 -24.94 28.61
CA ASN A 280 -2.26 -26.37 28.31
C ASN A 280 -3.39 -26.71 27.32
N LYS A 281 -4.43 -25.87 27.20
CA LYS A 281 -5.51 -26.05 26.21
C LYS A 281 -5.07 -25.85 24.76
N GLU A 282 -4.02 -25.06 24.52
CA GLU A 282 -3.46 -24.85 23.17
C GLU A 282 -2.56 -26.02 22.75
N LEU A 283 -1.97 -26.73 23.73
CA LEU A 283 -1.27 -28.00 23.51
C LEU A 283 -2.25 -29.11 23.13
N ASP A 284 -3.42 -29.17 23.77
CA ASP A 284 -4.47 -30.15 23.45
C ASP A 284 -5.05 -29.94 22.03
N ALA A 285 -5.18 -28.70 21.57
CA ALA A 285 -5.64 -28.38 20.22
C ALA A 285 -4.60 -28.78 19.14
N LEU A 286 -3.31 -28.70 19.48
CA LEU A 286 -2.21 -29.21 18.63
C LEU A 286 -2.18 -30.75 18.62
N GLU A 287 -2.49 -31.40 19.74
CA GLU A 287 -2.62 -32.86 19.86
C GLU A 287 -3.78 -33.40 19.01
N ALA A 288 -4.93 -32.71 19.02
CA ALA A 288 -6.09 -33.05 18.18
C ALA A 288 -5.79 -32.90 16.68
N LEU A 289 -5.02 -31.88 16.29
CA LEU A 289 -4.55 -31.67 14.92
C LEU A 289 -3.50 -32.71 14.50
N ARG A 290 -2.66 -33.18 15.44
CA ARG A 290 -1.70 -34.25 15.23
C ARG A 290 -2.39 -35.61 14.98
N ILE A 291 -3.48 -35.89 15.68
CA ILE A 291 -4.32 -37.08 15.46
C ILE A 291 -5.00 -37.05 14.09
N LEU A 292 -5.45 -35.88 13.62
CA LEU A 292 -6.16 -35.71 12.34
C LEU A 292 -5.24 -35.82 11.10
N LEU A 293 -3.93 -35.63 11.28
CA LEU A 293 -2.94 -35.62 10.19
C LEU A 293 -2.17 -36.95 10.02
N GLY A 294 -2.51 -37.98 10.80
CA GLY A 294 -1.90 -39.32 10.69
C GLY A 294 -0.47 -39.39 11.24
N ASP A 295 -0.10 -40.57 11.70
CA ASP A 295 1.05 -40.90 12.56
C ASP A 295 2.43 -40.80 11.88
N HIS A 296 2.64 -39.78 11.05
CA HIS A 296 3.94 -39.46 10.46
C HIS A 296 4.72 -38.55 11.40
N ASP A 297 5.41 -39.17 12.36
CA ASP A 297 6.54 -38.66 13.16
C ASP A 297 6.77 -37.13 13.07
N MET A 298 5.83 -36.36 13.63
CA MET A 298 5.84 -34.90 13.60
C MET A 298 6.51 -34.36 14.86
N GLN A 299 7.83 -34.27 14.84
CA GLN A 299 8.54 -33.33 15.70
C GLN A 299 8.40 -31.91 15.10
N GLY A 300 7.35 -31.18 15.45
CA GLY A 300 7.19 -29.76 15.10
C GLY A 300 5.75 -29.33 14.72
N THR A 301 5.45 -28.03 14.88
CA THR A 301 4.18 -27.41 14.49
C THR A 301 4.09 -27.29 12.98
N ALA A 302 2.99 -27.75 12.36
CA ALA A 302 2.74 -27.62 10.93
C ALA A 302 1.55 -26.68 10.66
N LEU A 303 1.78 -25.61 9.89
CA LEU A 303 0.70 -24.77 9.37
C LEU A 303 0.27 -25.30 7.99
N LEU A 304 -1.01 -25.64 7.82
CA LEU A 304 -1.56 -26.11 6.55
C LEU A 304 -2.28 -24.96 5.83
N TYR A 305 -1.70 -24.47 4.74
CA TYR A 305 -2.29 -23.42 3.90
C TYR A 305 -2.81 -24.03 2.60
N THR A 306 -4.07 -23.77 2.25
CA THR A 306 -4.64 -24.21 0.96
C THR A 306 -4.66 -23.03 -0.03
N ILE A 307 -3.88 -23.14 -1.10
CA ILE A 307 -3.89 -22.26 -2.26
C ILE A 307 -4.92 -22.79 -3.23
N THR A 308 -5.93 -21.98 -3.52
CA THR A 308 -6.82 -22.19 -4.66
C THR A 308 -6.20 -21.53 -5.90
N GLU A 309 -5.85 -22.33 -6.90
CA GLU A 309 -5.54 -21.88 -8.27
C GLU A 309 -6.76 -22.12 -9.19
N GLU A 310 -6.71 -21.67 -10.45
CA GLU A 310 -7.83 -21.78 -11.40
C GLU A 310 -8.30 -23.24 -11.58
N ASP A 311 -7.39 -24.22 -11.52
CA ASP A 311 -7.69 -25.64 -11.77
C ASP A 311 -7.21 -26.61 -10.66
N CYS A 312 -6.62 -26.11 -9.56
CA CYS A 312 -6.11 -26.99 -8.50
C CYS A 312 -6.14 -26.38 -7.09
N LEU A 313 -6.17 -27.26 -6.10
CA LEU A 313 -5.98 -26.95 -4.68
C LEU A 313 -4.59 -27.44 -4.27
N SER A 314 -3.69 -26.51 -3.96
CA SER A 314 -2.34 -26.84 -3.48
C SER A 314 -2.24 -26.60 -1.98
N ALA A 315 -1.80 -27.60 -1.21
CA ALA A 315 -1.56 -27.43 0.22
C ALA A 315 -0.07 -27.13 0.47
N VAL A 316 0.22 -26.03 1.17
CA VAL A 316 1.57 -25.67 1.62
C VAL A 316 1.67 -26.00 3.10
N GLN A 317 2.57 -26.93 3.41
CA GLN A 317 2.94 -27.29 4.78
C GLN A 317 4.20 -26.50 5.17
N VAL A 318 4.12 -25.71 6.24
CA VAL A 318 5.31 -25.03 6.81
C VAL A 318 5.68 -25.74 8.10
N LYS A 319 6.89 -26.33 8.15
CA LYS A 319 7.46 -27.00 9.32
C LYS A 319 8.53 -26.12 9.98
N ASP A 320 8.50 -26.04 11.30
CA ASP A 320 9.52 -25.35 12.09
C ASP A 320 10.65 -26.32 12.47
N ARG A 321 11.68 -26.44 11.61
CA ARG A 321 13.09 -26.51 12.06
C ARG A 321 14.17 -26.49 10.98
N ASP A 322 13.87 -26.77 9.73
CA ASP A 322 14.79 -26.53 8.60
C ASP A 322 13.96 -26.31 7.35
N ALA A 323 14.22 -25.19 6.66
CA ALA A 323 13.42 -24.73 5.54
C ALA A 323 13.47 -25.71 4.36
N GLN A 324 12.54 -26.65 4.31
CA GLN A 324 12.18 -27.37 3.10
C GLN A 324 10.69 -27.22 2.81
N THR A 325 10.39 -26.55 1.72
CA THR A 325 9.04 -26.47 1.13
C THR A 325 8.74 -27.82 0.49
N VAL A 326 7.85 -28.61 1.09
CA VAL A 326 7.31 -29.81 0.45
C VAL A 326 5.99 -29.43 -0.21
N LEU A 327 5.97 -29.39 -1.54
CA LEU A 327 4.77 -29.20 -2.34
C LEU A 327 4.09 -30.56 -2.52
N HIS A 328 2.93 -30.74 -1.88
CA HIS A 328 2.06 -31.86 -2.20
C HIS A 328 1.09 -31.42 -3.29
N ARG A 329 1.21 -32.06 -4.46
CA ARG A 329 0.27 -31.94 -5.57
C ARG A 329 -0.76 -33.04 -5.39
N ALA A 330 -2.02 -32.66 -5.16
CA ALA A 330 -3.15 -33.56 -5.35
C ALA A 330 -3.48 -33.63 -6.85
#